data_AF-A0A9W4MWQ8-F1
#
_entry.id   AF-A0A9W4MWQ8-F1
#
_cell.length_a   1.000
_cell.length_b   1.000
_cell.length_c   1.000
_cell.angle_alpha   90.00
_cell.angle_beta   90.00
_cell.angle_gamma   90.00
#
_symmetry.space_group_name_H-M   'P 1'
#
loop_
_entity.id
_entity.type
_entity.pdbx_description
1 polymer ?
#
loop_
_entity_poly.entity_id
_entity_poly.type
_entity_poly.pdbx_seq_one_letter_code
_entity_poly.pdbx_strand_id
1 'polypeptide(L)'
;MIPTSFPRNEPVSNGISWVEEIHQFYRERSAIEKEYASKLTALCKKYYDRKSKKISPLSVGDTPILTPGSLESASLTTWTTQLNAVESHAAERDKFASELVVQVADPLKQAASQYEEIRKCHVEYHAKLEKERESAYGDLKKAKGKYDGACQEVESRRKKMESAFDHGKSKAQAAYQQQILEMNNYKAWLIQ
;
A
#
# COMPACT_ATOMS: atom_id res chain seq x y z
N MET A 1 10.64 28.11 7.88
CA MET A 1 9.69 27.03 8.20
C MET A 1 9.89 25.93 7.17
N ILE A 2 10.38 24.77 7.58
CA ILE A 2 10.49 23.61 6.69
C ILE A 2 9.07 23.03 6.57
N PRO A 3 8.52 22.82 5.37
CA PRO A 3 7.18 22.26 5.23
C PRO A 3 7.13 20.87 5.87
N THR A 4 6.31 20.71 6.90
CA THR A 4 6.06 19.46 7.62
C THR A 4 5.11 18.56 6.85
N SER A 5 5.36 18.31 5.56
CA SER A 5 4.78 17.14 4.90
C SER A 5 5.34 15.93 5.63
N PHE A 6 4.51 15.01 6.10
CA PHE A 6 4.94 13.74 6.71
C PHE A 6 6.02 13.12 5.82
N PRO A 7 7.31 13.21 6.18
CA PRO A 7 8.41 13.20 5.20
C PRO A 7 8.65 11.83 4.56
N ARG A 8 7.82 10.84 4.90
CA ARG A 8 7.85 9.49 4.36
C ARG A 8 6.59 9.07 3.60
N ASN A 9 5.55 9.89 3.49
CA ASN A 9 4.33 9.46 2.78
C ASN A 9 4.59 9.20 1.29
N GLU A 10 5.27 10.14 0.64
CA GLU A 10 5.53 10.09 -0.79
C GLU A 10 6.48 8.94 -1.19
N PRO A 11 7.65 8.75 -0.55
CA PRO A 11 8.47 7.57 -0.81
C PRO A 11 7.76 6.24 -0.57
N VAL A 12 6.89 6.14 0.45
CA VAL A 12 6.10 4.93 0.72
C VAL A 12 5.05 4.71 -0.38
N SER A 13 4.37 5.77 -0.81
CA SER A 13 3.42 5.69 -1.93
C SER A 13 4.09 5.23 -3.22
N ASN A 14 5.27 5.75 -3.52
CA ASN A 14 6.05 5.34 -4.69
C ASN A 14 6.49 3.88 -4.59
N GLY A 15 6.89 3.42 -3.40
CA GLY A 15 7.22 2.02 -3.15
C GLY A 15 6.02 1.08 -3.39
N ILE A 16 4.82 1.48 -2.96
CA ILE A 16 3.59 0.70 -3.20
C ILE A 16 3.29 0.64 -4.71
N SER A 17 3.36 1.77 -5.41
CA SER A 17 3.17 1.83 -6.87
C SER A 17 4.17 0.94 -7.61
N TRP A 18 5.42 0.90 -7.16
CA TRP A 18 6.44 0.04 -7.74
C TRP A 18 6.13 -1.46 -7.54
N VAL A 19 5.63 -1.84 -6.37
CA VAL A 19 5.18 -3.23 -6.14
C VAL A 19 3.99 -3.60 -7.03
N GLU A 20 3.07 -2.65 -7.28
CA GLU A 20 1.97 -2.82 -8.23
C GLU A 20 2.48 -3.10 -9.66
N GLU A 21 3.46 -2.32 -10.13
CA GLU A 21 4.11 -2.56 -11.42
C GLU A 21 4.79 -3.93 -11.51
N ILE A 22 5.49 -4.37 -10.45
CA ILE A 22 6.15 -5.68 -10.44
C ILE A 22 5.13 -6.81 -10.52
N HIS A 23 4.03 -6.78 -9.75
CA HIS A 23 3.06 -7.88 -9.83
C HIS A 23 2.37 -7.90 -11.20
N GLN A 24 2.14 -6.74 -11.80
CA GLN A 24 1.53 -6.62 -13.12
C GLN A 24 2.43 -7.24 -14.19
N PHE A 25 3.75 -7.00 -14.12
CA PHE A 25 4.73 -7.68 -14.95
C PHE A 25 4.61 -9.21 -14.88
N TYR A 26 4.46 -9.79 -13.69
CA TYR A 26 4.31 -11.24 -13.54
C TYR A 26 2.98 -11.78 -14.11
N ARG A 27 1.90 -10.97 -14.09
CA ARG A 27 0.64 -11.32 -14.75
C ARG A 27 0.78 -11.32 -16.27
N GLU A 28 1.45 -10.33 -16.83
CA GLU A 28 1.73 -10.26 -18.28
C GLU A 28 2.64 -11.41 -18.71
N ARG A 29 3.71 -11.68 -17.95
CA ARG A 29 4.58 -12.83 -18.19
C ARG A 29 3.82 -14.15 -18.12
N SER A 30 2.93 -14.33 -17.15
CA SER A 30 2.05 -15.52 -17.07
C SER A 30 1.20 -15.67 -18.33
N ALA A 31 0.58 -14.59 -18.82
CA ALA A 31 -0.22 -14.63 -20.03
C ALA A 31 0.60 -15.07 -21.26
N ILE A 32 1.83 -14.55 -21.41
CA ILE A 32 2.75 -14.94 -22.49
C ILE A 32 3.10 -16.43 -22.41
N GLU A 33 3.41 -16.94 -21.22
CA GLU A 33 3.75 -18.35 -21.01
C GLU A 33 2.55 -19.28 -21.31
N LYS A 34 1.33 -18.87 -20.93
CA LYS A 34 0.09 -19.61 -21.30
C LYS A 34 -0.15 -19.63 -22.79
N GLU A 35 0.06 -18.51 -23.48
CA GLU A 35 -0.08 -18.44 -24.93
C GLU A 35 0.94 -19.35 -25.62
N TYR A 36 2.19 -19.35 -25.15
CA TYR A 36 3.24 -20.24 -25.67
C TYR A 36 2.91 -21.71 -25.47
N ALA A 37 2.51 -22.10 -24.25
CA ALA A 37 2.07 -23.46 -23.94
C ALA A 37 0.90 -23.90 -24.83
N SER A 38 -0.13 -23.04 -24.97
CA SER A 38 -1.29 -23.31 -25.82
C SER A 38 -0.91 -23.54 -27.28
N LYS A 39 -0.02 -22.71 -27.84
CA LYS A 39 0.48 -22.84 -29.22
C LYS A 39 1.25 -24.15 -29.42
N LEU A 40 2.09 -24.55 -28.46
CA LEU A 40 2.80 -25.83 -28.52
C LEU A 40 1.84 -27.02 -28.44
N THR A 41 0.87 -27.01 -27.53
CA THR A 41 -0.13 -28.08 -27.40
C THR A 41 -0.95 -28.23 -28.68
N ALA A 42 -1.39 -27.11 -29.27
CA ALA A 42 -2.11 -27.12 -30.55
C ALA A 42 -1.25 -27.67 -31.71
N LEU A 43 0.04 -27.32 -31.72
CA LEU A 43 1.00 -27.85 -32.69
C LEU A 43 1.17 -29.36 -32.55
N CYS A 44 1.39 -29.86 -31.33
CA CYS A 44 1.51 -31.30 -31.07
C CYS A 44 0.25 -32.05 -31.53
N LYS A 45 -0.94 -31.58 -31.15
CA LYS A 45 -2.22 -32.16 -31.57
C LYS A 45 -2.34 -32.25 -33.10
N LYS A 46 -2.04 -31.16 -33.80
CA LYS A 46 -2.07 -31.12 -35.27
C LYS A 46 -1.15 -32.16 -35.90
N TYR A 47 0.03 -32.39 -35.33
CA TYR A 47 1.00 -33.35 -35.88
C TYR A 47 0.76 -34.79 -35.42
N TYR A 48 0.10 -35.01 -34.29
CA TYR A 48 -0.47 -36.32 -33.94
C TYR A 48 -1.53 -36.75 -34.96
N ASP A 49 -2.47 -35.87 -35.30
CA ASP A 49 -3.51 -36.14 -36.30
C ASP A 49 -2.96 -36.39 -37.71
N ARG A 50 -1.80 -35.80 -38.02
CA ARG A 50 -1.08 -36.05 -39.28
C ARG A 50 -0.31 -37.37 -39.24
N LYS A 51 0.34 -37.68 -38.11
CA LYS A 51 1.05 -38.96 -37.90
C LYS A 51 0.08 -40.12 -38.05
N SER A 52 -1.09 -40.07 -37.41
CA SER A 52 -2.07 -41.17 -37.41
C SER A 52 -2.49 -41.60 -38.82
N LYS A 53 -2.61 -40.65 -39.75
CA LYS A 53 -2.92 -40.88 -41.18
C LYS A 53 -1.78 -41.52 -41.96
N LYS A 54 -0.55 -41.52 -41.43
CA LYS A 54 0.66 -42.04 -42.07
C LYS A 54 1.13 -43.37 -41.49
N ILE A 55 0.45 -43.90 -40.47
CA ILE A 55 0.82 -45.17 -39.82
C ILE A 55 0.83 -46.32 -40.84
N SER A 56 -0.30 -46.56 -41.52
CA SER A 56 -0.40 -47.70 -42.45
C SER A 56 0.63 -47.65 -43.61
N PRO A 57 0.74 -46.54 -44.38
CA PRO A 57 1.69 -46.45 -45.49
C PRO A 57 3.16 -46.61 -45.07
N LEU A 58 3.54 -46.06 -43.90
CA LEU A 58 4.93 -46.09 -43.43
C LEU A 58 5.30 -47.38 -42.69
N SER A 59 4.30 -48.20 -42.34
CA SER A 59 4.51 -49.44 -41.59
C SER A 59 4.46 -50.68 -42.47
N VAL A 60 3.52 -50.76 -43.42
CA VAL A 60 3.29 -51.96 -44.25
C VAL A 60 3.30 -51.67 -45.75
N GLY A 61 3.55 -50.43 -46.15
CA GLY A 61 3.48 -49.98 -47.55
C GLY A 61 2.04 -49.82 -48.06
N ASP A 62 1.89 -49.32 -49.28
CA ASP A 62 0.57 -49.03 -49.88
C ASP A 62 -0.21 -50.30 -50.30
N THR A 63 0.48 -51.44 -50.41
CA THR A 63 -0.10 -52.78 -50.67
C THR A 63 0.35 -53.77 -49.59
N PRO A 64 -0.40 -53.90 -48.48
CA PRO A 64 0.00 -54.76 -47.37
C PRO A 64 -0.13 -56.24 -47.73
N ILE A 65 0.96 -57.02 -47.57
CA ILE A 65 0.97 -58.48 -47.76
C ILE A 65 0.74 -59.22 -46.41
N LEU A 66 0.84 -58.52 -45.28
CA LEU A 66 0.61 -59.04 -43.92
C LEU A 66 -0.33 -58.11 -43.13
N THR A 67 -1.12 -58.69 -42.23
CA THR A 67 -2.14 -57.96 -41.44
C THR A 67 -1.49 -56.88 -40.57
N PRO A 68 -1.92 -55.59 -40.63
CA PRO A 68 -1.22 -54.43 -40.06
C PRO A 68 -1.12 -54.33 -38.52
N GLY A 69 -1.41 -55.40 -37.77
CA GLY A 69 -1.79 -55.30 -36.36
C GLY A 69 -0.69 -54.88 -35.36
N SER A 70 0.59 -54.85 -35.74
CA SER A 70 1.68 -54.67 -34.74
C SER A 70 2.95 -53.95 -35.20
N LEU A 71 3.08 -53.56 -36.47
CA LEU A 71 4.28 -52.86 -36.94
C LEU A 71 4.03 -51.36 -36.95
N GLU A 72 4.53 -50.63 -35.95
CA GLU A 72 4.90 -49.21 -36.15
C GLU A 72 6.37 -49.16 -36.56
N SER A 73 6.70 -48.42 -37.62
CA SER A 73 8.10 -48.23 -37.98
C SER A 73 8.84 -47.44 -36.89
N ALA A 74 10.13 -47.75 -36.67
CA ALA A 74 10.95 -47.09 -35.66
C ALA A 74 10.90 -45.55 -35.77
N SER A 75 10.85 -45.02 -36.99
CA SER A 75 10.69 -43.58 -37.26
C SER A 75 9.39 -43.00 -36.70
N LEU A 76 8.27 -43.73 -36.79
CA LEU A 76 6.99 -43.30 -36.22
C LEU A 76 7.02 -43.32 -34.68
N THR A 77 7.68 -44.31 -34.10
CA THR A 77 7.88 -44.39 -32.65
C THR A 77 8.74 -43.23 -32.15
N THR A 78 9.89 -42.97 -32.79
CA THR A 78 10.76 -41.83 -32.44
C THR A 78 10.03 -40.48 -32.58
N TRP A 79 9.24 -40.31 -33.64
CA TRP A 79 8.45 -39.09 -33.82
C TRP A 79 7.40 -38.93 -32.71
N THR A 80 6.78 -40.03 -32.26
CA THR A 80 5.85 -40.03 -31.12
C THR A 80 6.55 -39.59 -29.85
N THR A 81 7.75 -40.11 -29.57
CA THR A 81 8.57 -39.68 -28.43
C THR A 81 8.86 -38.20 -28.48
N GLN A 82 9.19 -37.65 -29.65
CA GLN A 82 9.45 -36.21 -29.81
C GLN A 82 8.20 -35.37 -29.55
N LEU A 83 7.04 -35.77 -30.10
CA LEU A 83 5.77 -35.06 -29.86
C LEU A 83 5.38 -35.08 -28.38
N ASN A 84 5.52 -36.24 -27.72
CA ASN A 84 5.28 -36.38 -26.28
C ASN A 84 6.20 -35.48 -25.45
N ALA A 85 7.48 -35.38 -25.82
CA ALA A 85 8.43 -34.51 -25.12
C ALA A 85 8.03 -33.03 -25.22
N VAL A 86 7.61 -32.57 -26.40
CA VAL A 86 7.15 -31.18 -26.60
C VAL A 86 5.82 -30.92 -25.88
N GLU A 87 4.90 -31.88 -25.89
CA GLU A 87 3.63 -31.77 -25.16
C GLU A 87 3.84 -31.71 -23.64
N SER A 88 4.75 -32.54 -23.11
CA SER A 88 5.16 -32.47 -21.71
C SER A 88 5.76 -31.11 -21.38
N HIS A 89 6.62 -30.57 -22.24
CA HIS A 89 7.19 -29.23 -22.04
C HIS A 89 6.12 -28.13 -22.06
N ALA A 90 5.12 -28.24 -22.94
CA ALA A 90 3.99 -27.31 -22.97
C ALA A 90 3.19 -27.35 -21.66
N ALA A 91 2.96 -28.54 -21.09
CA ALA A 91 2.30 -28.71 -19.80
C ALA A 91 3.12 -28.11 -18.64
N GLU A 92 4.44 -28.26 -18.65
CA GLU A 92 5.33 -27.61 -17.67
C GLU A 92 5.23 -26.08 -17.76
N ARG A 93 5.16 -25.51 -18.98
CA ARG A 93 5.03 -24.07 -19.20
C ARG A 93 3.69 -23.54 -18.71
N ASP A 94 2.59 -24.25 -18.95
CA ASP A 94 1.27 -23.86 -18.45
C ASP A 94 1.20 -23.89 -16.91
N LYS A 95 1.80 -24.92 -16.30
CA LYS A 95 1.97 -25.00 -14.85
C LYS A 95 2.78 -23.83 -14.31
N PHE A 96 3.95 -23.58 -14.90
CA PHE A 96 4.83 -22.47 -14.52
C PHE A 96 4.11 -21.12 -14.63
N ALA A 97 3.35 -20.89 -15.69
CA ALA A 97 2.55 -19.69 -15.88
C ALA A 97 1.53 -19.50 -14.75
N SER A 98 0.89 -20.58 -14.30
CA SER A 98 -0.06 -20.54 -13.19
C SER A 98 0.64 -20.30 -11.84
N GLU A 99 1.83 -20.87 -11.64
CA GLU A 99 2.66 -20.64 -10.46
C GLU A 99 3.15 -19.19 -10.37
N LEU A 100 3.50 -18.55 -11.48
CA LEU A 100 3.86 -17.12 -11.49
C LEU A 100 2.74 -16.24 -10.91
N VAL A 101 1.48 -16.61 -11.13
CA VAL A 101 0.35 -15.86 -10.56
C VAL A 101 0.21 -16.16 -9.07
N VAL A 102 0.08 -17.44 -8.71
CA VAL A 102 -0.26 -17.87 -7.34
C VAL A 102 0.88 -17.60 -6.36
N GLN A 103 2.13 -17.81 -6.78
CA GLN A 103 3.30 -17.74 -5.90
C GLN A 103 3.99 -16.39 -5.91
N VAL A 104 3.71 -15.53 -6.91
CA VAL A 104 4.42 -14.25 -7.08
C VAL A 104 3.46 -13.08 -7.22
N ALA A 105 2.62 -13.06 -8.26
CA ALA A 105 1.78 -11.89 -8.53
C ALA A 105 0.74 -11.63 -7.43
N ASP A 106 0.05 -12.67 -6.95
CA ASP A 106 -0.98 -12.53 -5.93
C ASP A 106 -0.42 -12.12 -4.56
N PRO A 107 0.67 -12.73 -4.06
CA PRO A 107 1.33 -12.28 -2.83
C PRO A 107 1.80 -10.82 -2.90
N LEU A 108 2.37 -10.38 -4.04
CA LEU A 108 2.81 -8.99 -4.21
C LEU A 108 1.64 -8.01 -4.19
N LYS A 109 0.54 -8.33 -4.88
CA LYS A 109 -0.69 -7.52 -4.85
C LYS A 109 -1.26 -7.42 -3.42
N GLN A 110 -1.27 -8.54 -2.69
CA GLN A 110 -1.73 -8.55 -1.30
C GLN A 110 -0.82 -7.71 -0.39
N ALA A 111 0.49 -7.75 -0.60
CA ALA A 111 1.45 -6.94 0.14
C ALA A 111 1.25 -5.44 -0.15
N ALA A 112 1.11 -5.05 -1.42
CA ALA A 112 0.82 -3.67 -1.81
C ALA A 112 -0.46 -3.13 -1.16
N SER A 113 -1.53 -3.93 -1.14
CA SER A 113 -2.79 -3.58 -0.47
C SER A 113 -2.60 -3.35 1.03
N GLN A 114 -1.89 -4.24 1.73
CA GLN A 114 -1.60 -4.08 3.16
C GLN A 114 -0.75 -2.84 3.44
N TYR A 115 0.26 -2.57 2.61
CA TYR A 115 1.08 -1.38 2.77
C TYR A 115 0.29 -0.10 2.54
N GLU A 116 -0.66 -0.10 1.61
CA GLU A 116 -1.56 1.03 1.38
C GLU A 116 -2.46 1.31 2.60
N GLU A 117 -3.01 0.27 3.22
CA GLU A 117 -3.79 0.40 4.45
C GLU A 117 -2.95 0.97 5.60
N ILE A 118 -1.74 0.43 5.83
CA ILE A 118 -0.81 0.92 6.84
C ILE A 118 -0.43 2.39 6.59
N ARG A 119 -0.16 2.76 5.32
CA ARG A 119 0.15 4.13 4.93
C ARG A 119 -1.00 5.07 5.29
N LYS A 120 -2.26 4.72 4.96
CA LYS A 120 -3.44 5.51 5.30
C LYS A 120 -3.57 5.72 6.82
N CYS A 121 -3.43 4.64 7.60
CA CYS A 121 -3.44 4.72 9.06
C CYS A 121 -2.39 5.71 9.60
N HIS A 122 -1.17 5.68 9.05
CA HIS A 122 -0.12 6.62 9.45
C HIS A 122 -0.45 8.08 9.10
N VAL A 123 -1.02 8.33 7.91
CA VAL A 123 -1.43 9.67 7.48
C VAL A 123 -2.55 10.22 8.36
N GLU A 124 -3.57 9.41 8.63
CA GLU A 124 -4.69 9.77 9.49
C GLU A 124 -4.24 10.05 10.93
N TYR A 125 -3.38 9.19 11.49
CA TYR A 125 -2.84 9.38 12.83
C TYR A 125 -1.97 10.64 12.92
N HIS A 126 -1.14 10.91 11.92
CA HIS A 126 -0.37 12.15 11.85
C HIS A 126 -1.28 13.39 11.82
N ALA A 127 -2.33 13.38 10.99
CA ALA A 127 -3.29 14.49 10.91
C ALA A 127 -4.01 14.72 12.24
N LYS A 128 -4.33 13.64 12.98
CA LYS A 128 -4.89 13.72 14.32
C LYS A 128 -3.93 14.42 15.29
N LEU A 129 -2.65 14.02 15.33
CA LEU A 129 -1.64 14.63 16.20
C LEU A 129 -1.42 16.12 15.88
N GLU A 130 -1.39 16.48 14.59
CA GLU A 130 -1.29 17.88 14.15
C GLU A 130 -2.47 18.71 14.70
N LYS A 131 -3.69 18.20 14.59
CA LYS A 131 -4.90 18.88 15.10
C LYS A 131 -4.90 18.99 16.62
N GLU A 132 -4.49 17.95 17.34
CA GLU A 132 -4.35 17.98 18.80
C GLU A 132 -3.32 19.02 19.24
N ARG A 133 -2.17 19.06 18.56
CA ARG A 133 -1.12 20.05 18.78
C ARG A 133 -1.62 21.47 18.53
N GLU A 134 -2.29 21.71 17.41
CA GLU A 134 -2.88 23.02 17.08
C GLU A 134 -3.92 23.47 18.11
N SER A 135 -4.78 22.54 18.57
CA SER A 135 -5.74 22.82 19.63
C SER A 135 -5.06 23.22 20.93
N ALA A 136 -4.04 22.46 21.35
CA ALA A 136 -3.28 22.75 22.57
C ALA A 136 -2.56 24.10 22.50
N TYR A 137 -1.92 24.42 21.37
CA TYR A 137 -1.33 25.75 21.14
C TYR A 137 -2.39 26.86 21.13
N GLY A 138 -3.56 26.60 20.57
CA GLY A 138 -4.69 27.53 20.59
C GLY A 138 -5.16 27.84 22.00
N ASP A 139 -5.30 26.83 22.85
CA ASP A 139 -5.72 27.00 24.24
C ASP A 139 -4.64 27.66 25.10
N LEU A 140 -3.37 27.29 24.90
CA LEU A 140 -2.23 27.98 25.51
C LEU A 140 -2.20 29.48 25.14
N LYS A 141 -2.42 29.81 23.86
CA LYS A 141 -2.47 31.20 23.40
C LYS A 141 -3.62 31.97 24.04
N LYS A 142 -4.82 31.38 24.14
CA LYS A 142 -5.98 32.01 24.80
C LYS A 142 -5.72 32.27 26.28
N ALA A 143 -5.18 31.27 26.99
CA ALA A 143 -4.92 31.40 28.41
C ALA A 143 -3.80 32.40 28.71
N LYS A 144 -2.74 32.42 27.89
CA LYS A 144 -1.72 33.46 27.96
C LYS A 144 -2.35 34.84 27.74
N GLY A 145 -3.26 34.98 26.77
CA GLY A 145 -4.02 36.22 26.56
C GLY A 145 -4.84 36.65 27.78
N LYS A 146 -5.49 35.71 28.47
CA LYS A 146 -6.22 35.99 29.73
C LYS A 146 -5.28 36.44 30.85
N TYR A 147 -4.13 35.79 31.01
CA TYR A 147 -3.12 36.16 31.99
C TYR A 147 -2.52 37.54 31.72
N ASP A 148 -2.13 37.81 30.47
CA ASP A 148 -1.60 39.10 30.03
C ASP A 148 -2.64 40.22 30.27
N GLY A 149 -3.92 39.96 29.95
CA GLY A 149 -5.02 40.90 30.24
C GLY A 149 -5.24 41.12 31.74
N ALA A 150 -5.19 40.07 32.55
CA ALA A 150 -5.28 40.19 34.01
C ALA A 150 -4.13 41.01 34.60
N CYS A 151 -2.91 40.87 34.06
CA CYS A 151 -1.75 41.69 34.46
C CYS A 151 -1.98 43.18 34.16
N GLN A 152 -2.55 43.51 32.99
CA GLN A 152 -2.89 44.89 32.64
C GLN A 152 -3.95 45.48 33.58
N GLU A 153 -4.98 44.69 33.95
CA GLU A 153 -6.02 45.16 34.88
C GLU A 153 -5.49 45.30 36.31
N VAL A 154 -4.62 44.40 36.79
CA VAL A 154 -3.92 44.56 38.08
C VAL A 154 -3.17 45.90 38.12
N GLU A 155 -2.43 46.23 37.06
CA GLU A 155 -1.68 47.48 36.97
C GLU A 155 -2.59 48.71 36.88
N SER A 156 -3.72 48.62 36.17
CA SER A 156 -4.78 49.65 36.13
C SER A 156 -5.37 49.90 37.52
N ARG A 157 -5.67 48.84 38.29
CA ARG A 157 -6.21 48.92 39.65
C ARG A 157 -5.18 49.45 40.65
N ARG A 158 -3.90 49.09 40.51
CA ARG A 158 -2.79 49.63 41.32
C ARG A 158 -2.75 51.15 41.22
N LYS A 159 -2.74 51.70 40.01
CA LYS A 159 -2.74 53.16 39.77
C LYS A 159 -3.96 53.85 40.39
N LYS A 160 -5.16 53.27 40.24
CA LYS A 160 -6.40 53.80 40.85
C LYS A 160 -6.34 53.80 42.38
N MET A 161 -5.86 52.71 42.98
CA MET A 161 -5.68 52.59 44.43
C MET A 161 -4.69 53.64 44.96
N GLU A 162 -3.56 53.85 44.28
CA GLU A 162 -2.56 54.86 44.65
C GLU A 162 -3.10 56.29 44.57
N SER A 163 -4.02 56.56 43.64
CA SER A 163 -4.65 57.87 43.47
C SER A 163 -5.89 58.13 44.34
N ALA A 164 -6.37 57.15 45.13
CA ALA A 164 -7.63 57.26 45.87
C ALA A 164 -7.48 57.96 47.23
N PHE A 165 -8.43 58.86 47.58
CA PHE A 165 -8.47 59.61 48.85
C PHE A 165 -9.61 59.17 49.79
N ASP A 166 -9.41 59.41 51.10
CA ASP A 166 -10.32 59.21 52.25
C ASP A 166 -11.38 58.11 52.09
N HIS A 167 -12.58 58.45 51.60
CA HIS A 167 -13.73 57.54 51.61
C HIS A 167 -13.66 56.41 50.56
N GLY A 168 -12.88 56.58 49.48
CA GLY A 168 -12.78 55.61 48.37
C GLY A 168 -11.62 54.61 48.51
N LYS A 169 -10.68 54.86 49.42
CA LYS A 169 -9.39 54.16 49.51
C LYS A 169 -9.53 52.68 49.84
N SER A 170 -10.36 52.34 50.83
CA SER A 170 -10.61 50.94 51.24
C SER A 170 -11.25 50.12 50.10
N LYS A 171 -12.22 50.71 49.38
CA LYS A 171 -12.85 50.07 48.23
C LYS A 171 -11.88 49.85 47.07
N ALA A 172 -11.01 50.82 46.80
CA ALA A 172 -9.98 50.70 45.76
C ALA A 172 -8.93 49.63 46.11
N GLN A 173 -8.54 49.52 47.39
CA GLN A 173 -7.65 48.48 47.88
C GLN A 173 -8.26 47.08 47.77
N ALA A 174 -9.53 46.91 48.15
CA ALA A 174 -10.23 45.63 48.01
C ALA A 174 -10.32 45.18 46.54
N ALA A 175 -10.64 46.11 45.62
CA ALA A 175 -10.68 45.82 44.19
C ALA A 175 -9.30 45.42 43.62
N TYR A 176 -8.22 46.06 44.08
CA TYR A 176 -6.86 45.69 43.70
C TYR A 176 -6.47 44.28 44.18
N GLN A 177 -6.75 43.96 45.45
CA GLN A 177 -6.48 42.62 46.00
C GLN A 177 -7.27 41.53 45.29
N GLN A 178 -8.54 41.80 44.97
CA GLN A 178 -9.36 40.87 44.18
C GLN A 178 -8.75 40.61 42.79
N GLN A 179 -8.22 41.64 42.14
CA GLN A 179 -7.61 41.50 40.81
C GLN A 179 -6.29 40.71 40.85
N ILE A 180 -5.50 40.84 41.92
CA ILE A 180 -4.29 40.02 42.13
C ILE A 180 -4.66 38.54 42.24
N LEU A 181 -5.70 38.21 43.01
CA LEU A 181 -6.17 36.82 43.15
C LEU A 181 -6.61 36.25 41.80
N GLU A 182 -7.35 37.04 41.01
CA GLU A 182 -7.78 36.62 39.68
C GLU A 182 -6.60 36.39 38.72
N MET A 183 -5.61 37.29 38.70
CA MET A 183 -4.38 37.12 37.92
C MET A 183 -3.61 35.86 38.35
N ASN A 184 -3.50 35.61 39.66
CA ASN A 184 -2.82 34.42 40.19
C ASN A 184 -3.53 33.12 39.79
N ASN A 185 -4.86 33.11 39.69
CA ASN A 185 -5.60 31.96 39.18
C ASN A 185 -5.26 31.64 37.73
N TYR A 186 -5.18 32.66 36.86
CA TYR A 186 -4.73 32.46 35.47
C TYR A 186 -3.27 32.04 35.38
N LYS A 187 -2.41 32.56 36.27
CA LYS A 187 -1.00 32.18 36.36
C LYS A 187 -0.83 30.71 36.74
N ALA A 188 -1.59 30.22 37.72
CA ALA A 188 -1.54 28.84 38.16
C ALA A 188 -1.88 27.86 37.01
N TRP A 189 -2.87 28.20 36.18
CA TRP A 189 -3.23 27.41 35.00
C TRP A 189 -2.11 27.33 33.94
N LEU A 190 -1.27 28.38 33.83
CA LEU A 190 -0.18 28.42 32.84
C LEU A 190 1.10 27.70 33.28
N ILE A 191 1.24 27.38 34.57
CA ILE A 191 2.44 26.78 35.15
C ILE A 191 2.27 25.26 35.37
N GLN A 192 1.04 24.74 35.25
CA GLN A 192 0.75 23.30 35.20
C GLN A 192 0.99 22.74 33.80
#